data_AF-A0A1G2VEP7-F1
#
_entry.id   AF-A0A1G2VEP7-F1
#
_cell.length_a   1.000
_cell.length_b   1.000
_cell.length_c   1.000
_cell.angle_alpha   90.00
_cell.angle_beta   90.00
_cell.angle_gamma   90.00
#
_symmetry.space_group_name_H-M   'P 1'
#
loop_
_entity.id
_entity.type
_entity.pdbx_description
1 polymer ?
#
loop_
_entity_poly.entity_id
_entity_poly.type
_entity_poly.pdbx_seq_one_letter_code
_entity_poly.pdbx_strand_id
1 'polypeptide(L)'
;MNVVRELPILLVLSVSFFGLPIIFIAAQTASQEVAIESPENPPVVTDTTPPSIPTVEFLTPRDAFPPVFQLHSTDQESGISHYDIQLENGTRFSVAPPGIVQAGFGLDPATYLIQLTAWDNANNSSNGSFNISIPGAPALSISNPPPAVAYADDLVTVEGGGIPGAEVVMRVTPDTGSDFKRTEFRFRIDENGSFSIPLRYELAPGAYNVTFQQRVQDGRLSPREGPFPITIRPYADIGVARINPSLLPYLLGLGLIGTIGFMFTLIMVLTMTHKKSHLNQKIINELQA
;
A
#
# COMPACT_ATOMS: atom_id res chain seq x y z
N MET A 1 7.03 -59.89 25.38
CA MET A 1 6.32 -61.17 25.62
C MET A 1 7.35 -62.26 25.43
N ASN A 2 8.05 -62.64 26.51
CA ASN A 2 9.21 -63.51 26.46
C ASN A 2 8.78 -64.95 26.19
N VAL A 3 9.37 -65.59 25.18
CA VAL A 3 9.15 -67.00 24.88
C VAL A 3 10.20 -67.80 25.65
N VAL A 4 9.79 -68.46 26.73
CA VAL A 4 10.63 -69.43 27.44
C VAL A 4 10.59 -70.74 26.64
N ARG A 5 11.73 -71.16 26.06
CA ARG A 5 11.89 -72.51 25.50
C ARG A 5 12.59 -73.38 26.53
N GLU A 6 11.85 -74.32 27.10
CA GLU A 6 12.40 -75.38 27.95
C GLU A 6 13.03 -76.46 27.07
N LEU A 7 14.36 -76.64 27.14
CA LEU A 7 15.07 -77.75 26.50
C LEU A 7 15.54 -78.72 27.60
N PRO A 8 15.07 -79.98 27.66
CA PRO A 8 15.56 -80.93 28.64
C PRO A 8 16.99 -81.36 28.29
N ILE A 9 17.94 -81.10 29.19
CA ILE A 9 19.31 -81.61 29.08
C ILE A 9 19.35 -82.99 29.75
N LEU A 10 19.61 -84.03 28.96
CA LEU A 10 19.73 -85.40 29.46
C LEU A 10 21.18 -85.66 29.90
N LEU A 11 21.44 -85.65 31.20
CA LEU A 11 22.76 -86.00 31.75
C LEU A 11 22.79 -87.49 32.11
N VAL A 12 23.55 -88.30 31.37
CA VAL A 12 23.76 -89.72 31.67
C VAL A 12 25.10 -89.87 32.40
N LEU A 13 25.07 -90.12 33.71
CA LEU A 13 26.25 -90.54 34.47
C LEU A 13 26.31 -92.08 34.51
N SER A 14 27.35 -92.67 33.91
CA SER A 14 27.66 -94.10 34.05
C SER A 14 28.63 -94.29 35.22
N VAL A 15 28.20 -95.02 36.27
CA VAL A 15 29.09 -95.48 37.34
C VAL A 15 29.00 -97.00 37.40
N SER A 16 30.13 -97.69 37.18
CA SER A 16 30.19 -99.15 37.16
C SER A 16 30.46 -99.71 38.56
N PHE A 17 29.56 -100.55 39.07
CA PHE A 17 29.81 -101.40 40.23
C PHE A 17 29.42 -102.84 39.85
N PHE A 18 30.40 -103.75 39.81
CA PHE A 18 30.22 -105.20 39.56
C PHE A 18 29.35 -105.59 38.35
N GLY A 19 29.78 -105.22 37.15
CA GLY A 19 29.44 -105.97 35.92
C GLY A 19 28.03 -105.86 35.34
N LEU A 20 27.17 -104.97 35.84
CA LEU A 20 25.88 -104.60 35.22
C LEU A 20 25.73 -103.07 35.18
N PRO A 21 25.37 -102.44 34.04
CA PRO A 21 25.16 -100.99 33.99
C PRO A 21 23.83 -100.60 34.64
N ILE A 22 23.87 -99.73 35.66
CA ILE A 22 22.68 -99.06 36.23
C ILE A 22 22.66 -97.63 35.67
N ILE A 23 21.56 -97.25 35.00
CA ILE A 23 21.37 -95.89 34.46
C ILE A 23 20.58 -95.07 35.50
N PHE A 24 21.17 -94.00 36.02
CA PHE A 24 20.46 -92.96 36.76
C PHE A 24 20.05 -91.85 35.77
N ILE A 25 18.75 -91.58 35.65
CA ILE A 25 18.23 -90.44 34.90
C ILE A 25 17.88 -89.34 35.90
N ALA A 26 18.70 -88.31 35.98
CA ALA A 26 18.35 -87.06 36.64
C ALA A 26 17.95 -86.05 35.57
N ALA A 27 16.67 -85.65 35.55
CA ALA A 27 16.23 -84.52 34.75
C ALA A 27 16.51 -83.25 35.56
N GLN A 28 17.43 -82.41 35.07
CA GLN A 28 17.63 -81.07 35.61
C GLN A 28 17.21 -80.06 34.55
N THR A 29 16.17 -79.30 34.87
CA THR A 29 15.67 -78.21 34.04
C THR A 29 16.54 -76.98 34.27
N ALA A 30 17.29 -76.55 33.27
CA ALA A 30 18.01 -75.28 33.29
C ALA A 30 17.25 -74.26 32.44
N SER A 31 16.55 -73.33 33.10
CA SER A 31 15.92 -72.19 32.41
C SER A 31 17.02 -71.17 32.08
N GLN A 32 17.37 -71.05 30.80
CA GLN A 32 18.31 -70.03 30.33
C GLN A 32 17.51 -68.82 29.81
N GLU A 33 17.56 -67.71 30.53
CA GLU A 33 16.90 -66.47 30.12
C GLU A 33 17.71 -65.82 29.00
N VAL A 34 17.23 -65.95 27.76
CA VAL A 34 17.79 -65.24 26.61
C VAL A 34 17.20 -63.83 26.59
N ALA A 35 18.00 -62.84 27.01
CA ALA A 35 17.68 -61.44 26.79
C ALA A 35 17.76 -61.15 25.28
N ILE A 36 16.61 -60.97 24.64
CA ILE A 36 16.55 -60.40 23.29
C ILE A 36 16.71 -58.90 23.50
N GLU A 37 17.90 -58.36 23.28
CA GLU A 37 18.09 -56.91 23.21
C GLU A 37 17.15 -56.36 22.13
N SER A 38 16.27 -55.45 22.54
CA SER A 38 15.44 -54.67 21.63
C SER A 38 16.36 -54.00 20.61
N PRO A 39 16.06 -54.03 19.29
CA PRO A 39 16.89 -53.32 18.33
C PRO A 39 16.91 -51.85 18.75
N GLU A 40 18.09 -51.37 19.15
CA GLU A 40 18.33 -49.96 19.40
C GLU A 40 18.05 -49.27 18.06
N ASN A 41 16.97 -48.47 17.99
CA ASN A 41 16.66 -47.72 16.79
C ASN A 41 17.87 -46.82 16.53
N PRO A 42 18.53 -46.88 15.36
CA PRO A 42 19.70 -46.05 15.10
C PRO A 42 19.32 -44.59 15.36
N PRO A 43 20.21 -43.79 15.97
CA PRO A 43 19.91 -42.40 16.28
C PRO A 43 19.44 -41.70 15.02
N VAL A 44 18.28 -41.03 15.09
CA VAL A 44 17.81 -40.18 14.00
C VAL A 44 18.86 -39.08 13.84
N VAL A 45 19.64 -39.15 12.77
CA VAL A 45 20.60 -38.10 12.43
C VAL A 45 19.79 -36.92 11.91
N THR A 46 19.51 -35.97 12.79
CA THR A 46 18.92 -34.69 12.41
C THR A 46 20.03 -33.82 11.86
N ASP A 47 19.88 -33.39 10.61
CA ASP A 47 20.76 -32.38 10.02
C ASP A 47 20.68 -31.08 10.84
N THR A 48 21.84 -30.57 11.24
CA THR A 48 22.01 -29.34 12.01
C THR A 48 22.93 -28.33 11.30
N THR A 49 23.38 -28.67 10.09
CA THR A 49 24.34 -27.88 9.34
C THR A 49 23.60 -26.85 8.50
N PRO A 50 23.82 -25.55 8.70
CA PRO A 50 23.18 -24.54 7.85
C PRO A 50 23.62 -24.60 6.39
N PRO A 51 22.75 -24.22 5.44
CA PRO A 51 23.11 -24.10 4.04
C PRO A 51 24.18 -23.01 3.84
N SER A 52 24.92 -23.08 2.74
CA SER A 52 25.86 -22.01 2.36
C SER A 52 25.14 -20.68 2.13
N ILE A 53 25.84 -19.58 2.45
CA ILE A 53 25.32 -18.22 2.30
C ILE A 53 24.79 -18.03 0.87
N PRO A 54 23.56 -17.55 0.68
CA PRO A 54 22.99 -17.37 -0.65
C PRO A 54 23.80 -16.38 -1.49
N THR A 55 24.11 -16.79 -2.71
CA THR A 55 24.78 -15.98 -3.73
C THR A 55 23.82 -15.66 -4.87
N VAL A 56 24.13 -14.61 -5.64
CA VAL A 56 23.26 -14.10 -6.70
C VAL A 56 23.96 -14.07 -8.04
N GLU A 57 23.33 -14.67 -9.04
CA GLU A 57 23.72 -14.61 -10.43
C GLU A 57 22.67 -13.81 -11.22
N PHE A 58 23.09 -12.76 -11.93
CA PHE A 58 22.17 -12.00 -12.77
C PHE A 58 22.00 -12.69 -14.13
N LEU A 59 20.76 -13.05 -14.46
CA LEU A 59 20.40 -13.68 -15.74
C LEU A 59 20.17 -12.64 -16.84
N THR A 60 19.98 -11.38 -16.46
CA THR A 60 19.94 -10.22 -17.35
C THR A 60 21.12 -9.28 -17.07
N PRO A 61 21.47 -8.36 -17.98
CA PRO A 61 22.34 -7.24 -17.63
C PRO A 61 21.90 -6.55 -16.33
N ARG A 62 22.86 -6.04 -15.56
CA ARG A 62 22.60 -5.42 -14.24
C ARG A 62 21.75 -4.15 -14.31
N ASP A 63 21.67 -3.55 -15.49
CA ASP A 63 20.91 -2.36 -15.85
C ASP A 63 19.65 -2.68 -16.67
N ALA A 64 19.32 -3.97 -16.87
CA ALA A 64 18.08 -4.36 -17.52
C ALA A 64 16.86 -4.12 -16.61
N PHE A 65 15.70 -3.90 -17.24
CA PHE A 65 14.43 -3.81 -16.54
C PHE A 65 13.38 -4.70 -17.21
N PRO A 66 12.66 -5.53 -16.44
CA PRO A 66 12.91 -5.85 -15.03
C PRO A 66 14.21 -6.68 -14.86
N PRO A 67 15.03 -6.46 -13.81
CA PRO A 67 16.18 -7.33 -13.54
C PRO A 67 15.71 -8.75 -13.19
N VAL A 68 16.37 -9.74 -13.79
CA VAL A 68 16.17 -11.16 -13.50
C VAL A 68 17.46 -11.72 -12.91
N PHE A 69 17.35 -12.40 -11.78
CA PHE A 69 18.49 -13.03 -11.11
C PHE A 69 18.09 -14.39 -10.53
N GLN A 70 19.09 -15.21 -10.30
CA GLN A 70 18.97 -16.54 -9.71
C GLN A 70 19.75 -16.59 -8.39
N LEU A 71 19.15 -17.23 -7.40
CA LEU A 71 19.75 -17.49 -6.10
C LEU A 71 20.41 -18.87 -6.08
N HIS A 72 21.60 -18.93 -5.50
CA HIS A 72 22.36 -20.17 -5.36
C HIS A 72 22.84 -20.35 -3.92
N SER A 73 22.50 -21.50 -3.34
CA SER A 73 23.02 -22.02 -2.07
C SER A 73 23.24 -23.52 -2.23
N THR A 74 24.08 -24.08 -1.36
CA THR A 74 24.39 -25.50 -1.31
C THR A 74 24.22 -25.98 0.12
N ASP A 75 23.57 -27.12 0.27
CA ASP A 75 23.58 -27.88 1.50
C ASP A 75 23.85 -29.36 1.16
N GLN A 76 24.69 -30.03 1.95
CA GLN A 76 25.17 -31.38 1.66
C GLN A 76 24.31 -32.47 2.29
N GLU A 77 23.59 -32.18 3.36
CA GLU A 77 22.90 -33.18 4.19
C GLU A 77 21.41 -33.29 3.83
N SER A 78 20.69 -32.17 3.75
CA SER A 78 19.25 -32.13 3.46
C SER A 78 18.87 -31.34 2.20
N GLY A 79 19.78 -30.55 1.63
CA GLY A 79 19.55 -29.74 0.45
C GLY A 79 18.68 -28.50 0.73
N ILE A 80 18.51 -27.65 -0.28
CA ILE A 80 17.78 -26.36 -0.12
C ILE A 80 16.26 -26.57 -0.22
N SER A 81 15.52 -26.00 0.73
CA SER A 81 14.05 -25.96 0.74
C SER A 81 13.52 -24.74 -0.02
N HIS A 82 13.92 -23.53 0.39
CA HIS A 82 13.45 -22.27 -0.18
C HIS A 82 14.36 -21.09 0.20
N TYR A 83 14.12 -19.95 -0.42
CA TYR A 83 14.74 -18.68 -0.10
C TYR A 83 13.69 -17.68 0.33
N ASP A 84 13.94 -16.98 1.43
CA ASP A 84 13.20 -15.78 1.78
C ASP A 84 13.90 -14.54 1.26
N ILE A 85 13.13 -13.64 0.68
CA ILE A 85 13.60 -12.40 0.07
C ILE A 85 12.86 -11.25 0.72
N GLN A 86 13.62 -10.24 1.14
CA GLN A 86 13.09 -9.02 1.71
C GLN A 86 13.74 -7.81 1.05
N LEU A 87 12.92 -6.97 0.42
CA LEU A 87 13.34 -5.71 -0.17
C LEU A 87 13.33 -4.64 0.93
N GLU A 88 14.50 -4.14 1.34
CA GLU A 88 14.64 -3.17 2.43
C GLU A 88 13.88 -3.61 3.70
N ASN A 89 13.04 -2.73 4.28
CA ASN A 89 12.14 -3.04 5.40
C ASN A 89 10.74 -3.50 4.93
N GLY A 90 10.63 -3.99 3.70
CA GLY A 90 9.37 -4.42 3.09
C GLY A 90 8.88 -5.79 3.55
N THR A 91 7.80 -6.24 2.92
CA THR A 91 7.24 -7.58 3.14
C THR A 91 8.20 -8.64 2.61
N ARG A 92 8.39 -9.68 3.41
CA ARG A 92 9.14 -10.87 3.03
C ARG A 92 8.29 -11.78 2.14
N PHE A 93 8.88 -12.34 1.11
CA PHE A 93 8.27 -13.37 0.26
C PHE A 93 9.25 -14.51 0.02
N SER A 94 8.74 -15.71 -0.26
CA SER A 94 9.56 -16.91 -0.42
C SER A 94 9.57 -17.40 -1.86
N VAL A 95 10.70 -17.95 -2.31
CA VAL A 95 10.87 -18.59 -3.62
C VAL A 95 11.53 -19.96 -3.46
N ALA A 96 11.02 -20.98 -4.15
CA ALA A 96 11.62 -22.31 -4.17
C ALA A 96 12.80 -22.38 -5.15
N PRO A 97 13.74 -23.33 -4.99
CA PRO A 97 14.71 -23.67 -6.03
C PRO A 97 14.00 -23.90 -7.38
N PRO A 98 14.55 -23.39 -8.51
CA PRO A 98 15.91 -22.90 -8.71
C PRO A 98 16.18 -21.46 -8.25
N GLY A 99 15.24 -20.79 -7.56
CA GLY A 99 15.48 -19.47 -6.97
C GLY A 99 15.52 -18.33 -7.98
N ILE A 100 14.78 -18.42 -9.09
CA ILE A 100 14.71 -17.37 -10.11
C ILE A 100 13.71 -16.29 -9.67
N VAL A 101 14.16 -15.04 -9.70
CA VAL A 101 13.40 -13.88 -9.24
C VAL A 101 13.44 -12.78 -10.30
N GLN A 102 12.29 -12.16 -10.54
CA GLN A 102 12.14 -10.98 -11.39
C GLN A 102 11.66 -9.81 -10.52
N ALA A 103 12.50 -8.78 -10.37
CA ALA A 103 12.20 -7.61 -9.53
C ALA A 103 11.91 -6.37 -10.39
N GLY A 104 11.25 -5.35 -9.82
CA GLY A 104 11.22 -4.00 -10.42
C GLY A 104 9.84 -3.41 -10.76
N PHE A 105 8.76 -4.19 -10.81
CA PHE A 105 7.45 -3.62 -11.15
C PHE A 105 6.95 -2.65 -10.08
N GLY A 106 6.75 -1.39 -10.47
CA GLY A 106 6.22 -0.35 -9.60
C GLY A 106 7.20 0.20 -8.56
N LEU A 107 8.48 -0.20 -8.60
CA LEU A 107 9.53 0.40 -7.79
C LEU A 107 9.98 1.72 -8.41
N ASP A 108 10.30 2.68 -7.54
CA ASP A 108 10.94 3.93 -7.97
C ASP A 108 12.38 3.64 -8.44
N PRO A 109 12.93 4.43 -9.36
CA PRO A 109 14.32 4.25 -9.78
C PRO A 109 15.27 4.57 -8.62
N ALA A 110 15.94 3.54 -8.13
CA ALA A 110 16.89 3.61 -7.02
C ALA A 110 17.72 2.32 -6.96
N THR A 111 18.75 2.36 -6.12
CA THR A 111 19.45 1.15 -5.66
C THR A 111 18.77 0.67 -4.38
N TYR A 112 18.41 -0.61 -4.34
CA TYR A 112 17.77 -1.24 -3.19
C TYR A 112 18.66 -2.36 -2.64
N LEU A 113 18.76 -2.43 -1.32
CA LEU A 113 19.34 -3.55 -0.58
C LEU A 113 18.29 -4.66 -0.44
N ILE A 114 18.64 -5.84 -0.94
CA ILE A 114 17.87 -7.06 -0.77
C ILE A 114 18.53 -7.89 0.34
N GLN A 115 17.74 -8.29 1.32
CA GLN A 115 18.11 -9.29 2.30
C GLN A 115 17.61 -10.67 1.86
N LEU A 116 18.46 -11.67 1.98
CA LEU A 116 18.21 -13.04 1.58
C LEU A 116 18.39 -13.97 2.77
N THR A 117 17.54 -14.98 2.89
CA THR A 117 17.73 -16.10 3.80
C THR A 117 17.53 -17.39 3.01
N ALA A 118 18.52 -18.28 2.98
CA ALA A 118 18.37 -19.62 2.45
C ALA A 118 17.97 -20.57 3.59
N TRP A 119 16.97 -21.42 3.35
CA TRP A 119 16.51 -22.45 4.27
C TRP A 119 16.73 -23.82 3.66
N ASP A 120 17.25 -24.77 4.44
CA ASP A 120 17.35 -26.18 4.05
C ASP A 120 16.08 -26.97 4.42
N ASN A 121 16.06 -28.27 4.11
CA ASN A 121 14.91 -29.13 4.44
C ASN A 121 14.88 -29.57 5.92
N ALA A 122 15.95 -29.33 6.67
CA ALA A 122 16.05 -29.57 8.11
C ALA A 122 15.71 -28.31 8.95
N ASN A 123 15.33 -27.21 8.30
CA ASN A 123 14.98 -25.93 8.90
C ASN A 123 16.18 -25.19 9.54
N ASN A 124 17.40 -25.43 9.08
CA ASN A 124 18.53 -24.54 9.32
C ASN A 124 18.58 -23.43 8.24
N SER A 125 19.25 -22.32 8.55
CA SER A 125 19.25 -21.15 7.68
C SER A 125 20.57 -20.39 7.63
N SER A 126 20.84 -19.73 6.52
CA SER A 126 21.92 -18.75 6.38
C SER A 126 21.45 -17.46 5.71
N ASN A 127 22.08 -16.34 6.04
CA ASN A 127 21.68 -15.01 5.57
C ASN A 127 22.71 -14.40 4.62
N GLY A 128 22.24 -13.66 3.63
CA GLY A 128 23.04 -12.88 2.71
C GLY A 128 22.36 -11.56 2.36
N SER A 129 23.05 -10.69 1.64
CA SER A 129 22.46 -9.48 1.09
C SER A 129 23.17 -9.05 -0.18
N PHE A 130 22.45 -8.32 -1.03
CA PHE A 130 23.01 -7.75 -2.25
C PHE A 130 22.21 -6.52 -2.69
N ASN A 131 22.82 -5.69 -3.52
CA ASN A 131 22.16 -4.51 -4.08
C ASN A 131 21.61 -4.82 -5.48
N ILE A 132 20.39 -4.37 -5.75
CA ILE A 132 19.82 -4.26 -7.10
C ILE A 132 19.67 -2.80 -7.48
N SER A 133 19.91 -2.48 -8.75
CA SER A 133 19.66 -1.14 -9.30
C SER A 133 18.43 -1.20 -10.18
N ILE A 134 17.45 -0.34 -9.93
CA ILE A 134 16.29 -0.16 -10.79
C ILE A 134 16.53 1.06 -11.68
N PRO A 135 16.75 0.88 -13.00
CA PRO A 135 16.98 2.00 -13.91
C PRO A 135 15.70 2.84 -14.07
N GLY A 136 15.85 4.16 -14.13
CA GLY A 136 14.74 5.08 -14.40
C GLY A 136 14.44 5.25 -15.88
N ALA A 137 13.20 5.61 -16.17
CA ALA A 137 12.88 6.28 -17.43
C ALA A 137 13.37 7.75 -17.39
N PRO A 138 13.54 8.42 -18.54
CA PRO A 138 13.73 9.86 -18.61
C PRO A 138 12.76 10.62 -17.70
N ALA A 139 13.19 11.76 -17.15
CA ALA A 139 12.32 12.60 -16.33
C ALA A 139 11.15 13.15 -17.17
N LEU A 140 9.99 13.32 -16.54
CA LEU A 140 8.96 14.19 -17.09
C LEU A 140 9.30 15.66 -16.77
N SER A 141 8.64 16.58 -17.45
CA SER A 141 8.74 18.01 -17.19
C SER A 141 7.36 18.58 -16.88
N ILE A 142 7.29 19.48 -15.90
CA ILE A 142 6.06 20.22 -15.56
C ILE A 142 6.22 21.65 -16.08
N SER A 143 5.45 22.03 -17.10
CA SER A 143 5.48 23.37 -17.67
C SER A 143 4.50 24.33 -16.96
N ASN A 144 3.37 23.80 -16.50
CA ASN A 144 2.38 24.54 -15.71
C ASN A 144 2.05 23.73 -14.44
N PRO A 145 2.72 24.01 -13.30
CA PRO A 145 2.49 23.27 -12.06
C PRO A 145 1.14 23.63 -11.43
N PRO A 146 0.63 22.79 -10.50
CA PRO A 146 -0.51 23.15 -9.67
C PRO A 146 -0.28 24.50 -8.95
N PRO A 147 -1.32 25.34 -8.77
CA PRO A 147 -1.21 26.56 -8.00
C PRO A 147 -0.99 26.24 -6.52
N ALA A 148 -0.33 27.14 -5.80
CA ALA A 148 -0.10 26.99 -4.36
C ALA A 148 -1.41 27.05 -3.54
N VAL A 149 -2.45 27.70 -4.08
CA VAL A 149 -3.78 27.80 -3.47
C VAL A 149 -4.83 27.55 -4.55
N ALA A 150 -5.80 26.69 -4.25
CA ALA A 150 -6.99 26.48 -5.06
C ALA A 150 -8.22 26.47 -4.15
N TYR A 151 -9.39 26.71 -4.71
CA TYR A 151 -10.66 26.54 -3.99
C TYR A 151 -11.27 25.17 -4.29
N ALA A 152 -12.07 24.67 -3.36
CA ALA A 152 -12.90 23.49 -3.60
C ALA A 152 -13.74 23.71 -4.86
N ASP A 153 -13.85 22.68 -5.71
CA ASP A 153 -14.52 22.67 -7.01
C ASP A 153 -13.87 23.51 -8.14
N ASP A 154 -12.74 24.18 -7.89
CA ASP A 154 -11.99 24.82 -8.97
C ASP A 154 -11.49 23.78 -9.99
N LEU A 155 -11.61 24.16 -11.27
CA LEU A 155 -10.97 23.44 -12.36
C LEU A 155 -9.61 24.08 -12.64
N VAL A 156 -8.54 23.35 -12.34
CA VAL A 156 -7.16 23.77 -12.62
C VAL A 156 -6.56 22.82 -13.65
N THR A 157 -5.81 23.36 -14.60
CA THR A 157 -5.10 22.54 -15.58
C THR A 157 -3.63 22.46 -15.21
N VAL A 158 -3.09 21.25 -15.09
CA VAL A 158 -1.64 21.01 -14.99
C VAL A 158 -1.13 20.57 -16.35
N GLU A 159 -0.02 21.16 -16.78
CA GLU A 159 0.57 20.88 -18.08
C GLU A 159 2.03 20.51 -17.95
N GLY A 160 2.50 19.71 -18.90
CA GLY A 160 3.89 19.29 -18.97
C GLY A 160 4.18 18.46 -20.19
N GLY A 161 5.42 17.95 -20.23
CA GLY A 161 5.89 17.08 -21.30
C GLY A 161 6.60 15.86 -20.77
N GLY A 162 6.61 14.79 -21.56
CA GLY A 162 7.26 13.53 -21.24
C GLY A 162 7.34 12.62 -22.45
N ILE A 163 7.45 11.32 -22.20
CA ILE A 163 7.59 10.31 -23.26
C ILE A 163 6.23 10.07 -23.92
N PRO A 164 6.10 10.21 -25.25
CA PRO A 164 4.85 9.93 -25.95
C PRO A 164 4.30 8.54 -25.64
N GLY A 165 2.99 8.45 -25.34
CA GLY A 165 2.31 7.20 -25.01
C GLY A 165 2.60 6.63 -23.62
N ALA A 166 3.45 7.26 -22.81
CA ALA A 166 3.63 6.91 -21.40
C ALA A 166 2.42 7.36 -20.54
N GLU A 167 2.32 6.82 -19.33
CA GLU A 167 1.28 7.22 -18.37
C GLU A 167 1.85 8.18 -17.31
N VAL A 168 1.27 9.37 -17.16
CA VAL A 168 1.52 10.23 -16.00
C VAL A 168 0.79 9.68 -14.79
N VAL A 169 1.55 9.36 -13.75
CA VAL A 169 1.09 8.94 -12.43
C VAL A 169 1.19 10.16 -11.50
N MET A 170 0.05 10.74 -11.17
CA MET A 170 -0.05 11.83 -10.20
C MET A 170 -0.47 11.27 -8.84
N ARG A 171 0.30 11.58 -7.79
CA ARG A 171 -0.02 11.20 -6.41
C ARG A 171 -0.25 12.45 -5.57
N VAL A 172 -1.37 12.46 -4.86
CA VAL A 172 -1.73 13.52 -3.91
C VAL A 172 -1.69 12.97 -2.49
N THR A 173 -0.88 13.60 -1.64
CA THR A 173 -0.65 13.18 -0.25
C THR A 173 -0.95 14.34 0.70
N PRO A 174 -1.82 14.19 1.70
CA PRO A 174 -2.06 15.23 2.70
C PRO A 174 -0.80 15.56 3.49
N ASP A 175 -0.61 16.83 3.84
CA ASP A 175 0.59 17.33 4.54
C ASP A 175 0.57 16.97 6.05
N THR A 176 -0.62 16.79 6.61
CA THR A 176 -0.82 16.28 7.98
C THR A 176 -0.66 14.77 7.99
N GLY A 177 0.58 14.32 8.17
CA GLY A 177 1.01 12.97 8.59
C GLY A 177 0.00 11.82 8.42
N SER A 178 0.25 11.00 7.41
CA SER A 178 0.07 9.53 7.43
C SER A 178 -1.24 9.02 8.05
N ASP A 179 -2.29 8.95 7.22
CA ASP A 179 -3.34 7.91 7.20
C ASP A 179 -4.50 8.28 6.25
N PHE A 180 -4.46 9.48 5.66
CA PHE A 180 -5.39 9.83 4.61
C PHE A 180 -5.04 9.16 3.27
N LYS A 181 -6.05 8.51 2.68
CA LYS A 181 -6.05 7.80 1.40
C LYS A 181 -5.23 8.54 0.34
N ARG A 182 -4.03 8.03 0.06
CA ARG A 182 -3.25 8.45 -1.12
C ARG A 182 -4.15 8.28 -2.33
N THR A 183 -4.35 9.36 -3.07
CA THR A 183 -5.13 9.30 -4.30
C THR A 183 -4.15 9.31 -5.46
N GLU A 184 -4.22 8.28 -6.28
CA GLU A 184 -3.40 8.12 -7.47
C GLU A 184 -4.28 8.30 -8.70
N PHE A 185 -3.88 9.22 -9.57
CA PHE A 185 -4.53 9.47 -10.84
C PHE A 185 -3.58 9.10 -11.98
N ARG A 186 -4.14 8.54 -13.04
CA ARG A 186 -3.38 8.11 -14.22
C ARG A 186 -3.91 8.80 -15.47
N PHE A 187 -3.01 9.38 -16.23
CA PHE A 187 -3.31 10.06 -17.50
C PHE A 187 -2.32 9.60 -18.56
N ARG A 188 -2.69 9.63 -19.83
CA ARG A 188 -1.76 9.30 -20.93
C ARG A 188 -1.13 10.56 -21.49
N ILE A 189 0.16 10.50 -21.79
CA ILE A 189 0.88 11.50 -22.56
C ILE A 189 0.53 11.30 -24.03
N ASP A 190 0.23 12.40 -24.71
CA ASP A 190 -0.14 12.38 -26.12
C ASP A 190 1.04 11.98 -27.04
N GLU A 191 0.75 11.81 -28.32
CA GLU A 191 1.75 11.41 -29.33
C GLU A 191 2.83 12.49 -29.56
N ASN A 192 2.56 13.74 -29.20
CA ASN A 192 3.51 14.85 -29.29
C ASN A 192 4.38 14.96 -28.03
N GLY A 193 4.20 14.09 -27.04
CA GLY A 193 4.94 14.11 -25.77
C GLY A 193 4.45 15.18 -24.80
N SER A 194 3.25 15.72 -25.01
CA SER A 194 2.61 16.70 -24.14
C SER A 194 1.47 16.08 -23.33
N PHE A 195 1.15 16.67 -22.19
CA PHE A 195 -0.04 16.31 -21.44
C PHE A 195 -0.70 17.54 -20.84
N SER A 196 -2.04 17.47 -20.70
CA SER A 196 -2.86 18.48 -20.06
C SER A 196 -3.87 17.75 -19.17
N ILE A 197 -3.74 17.94 -17.86
CA ILE A 197 -4.51 17.24 -16.85
C ILE A 197 -5.48 18.24 -16.22
N PRO A 198 -6.80 18.12 -16.50
CA PRO A 198 -7.80 18.88 -15.78
C PRO A 198 -7.97 18.30 -14.37
N LEU A 199 -7.48 19.02 -13.37
CA LEU A 199 -7.67 18.74 -11.96
C LEU A 199 -8.94 19.40 -11.46
N ARG A 200 -9.87 18.57 -11.02
CA ARG A 200 -10.95 18.98 -10.13
C ARG A 200 -10.54 18.60 -8.73
N TYR A 201 -10.35 19.58 -7.86
CA TYR A 201 -10.04 19.31 -6.48
C TYR A 201 -11.32 18.93 -5.74
N GLU A 202 -11.78 17.69 -5.93
CA GLU A 202 -12.78 17.02 -5.06
C GLU A 202 -12.15 16.64 -3.69
N LEU A 203 -11.03 17.27 -3.35
CA LEU A 203 -10.33 17.08 -2.10
C LEU A 203 -11.01 17.96 -1.06
N ALA A 204 -11.11 17.44 0.16
CA ALA A 204 -11.53 18.26 1.29
C ALA A 204 -10.59 19.48 1.45
N PRO A 205 -11.08 20.59 2.02
CA PRO A 205 -10.20 21.69 2.37
C PRO A 205 -9.03 21.24 3.26
N GLY A 206 -7.81 21.62 2.90
CA GLY A 206 -6.60 21.14 3.56
C GLY A 206 -5.32 21.40 2.76
N ALA A 207 -4.18 21.07 3.36
CA ALA A 207 -2.87 21.15 2.73
C ALA A 207 -2.45 19.78 2.17
N TYR A 208 -1.94 19.77 0.94
CA TYR A 208 -1.54 18.57 0.21
C TYR A 208 -0.21 18.78 -0.51
N ASN A 209 0.51 17.69 -0.72
CA ASN A 209 1.69 17.59 -1.56
C ASN A 209 1.34 16.75 -2.80
N VAL A 210 1.49 17.35 -3.97
CA VAL A 210 1.26 16.70 -5.27
C VAL A 210 2.60 16.31 -5.87
N THR A 211 2.71 15.09 -6.37
CA THR A 211 3.91 14.59 -7.04
C THR A 211 3.55 13.93 -8.35
N PHE A 212 4.46 13.98 -9.31
CA PHE A 212 4.25 13.43 -10.65
C PHE A 212 5.40 12.49 -11.02
N GLN A 213 5.07 11.38 -11.66
CA GLN A 213 6.01 10.47 -12.31
C GLN A 213 5.41 10.03 -13.63
N GLN A 214 6.23 9.65 -14.60
CA GLN A 214 5.74 8.94 -15.78
C GLN A 214 6.09 7.45 -15.67
N ARG A 215 5.17 6.60 -16.10
CA ARG A 215 5.35 5.17 -16.29
C ARG A 215 5.37 4.87 -17.78
N VAL A 216 6.50 4.39 -18.26
CA VAL A 216 6.65 3.97 -19.67
C VAL A 216 6.07 2.57 -19.89
N GLN A 217 5.90 2.19 -21.15
CA GLN A 217 5.27 0.92 -21.54
C GLN A 217 6.00 -0.33 -20.98
N ASP A 218 7.32 -0.25 -20.79
CA ASP A 218 8.13 -1.32 -20.20
C ASP A 218 7.93 -1.47 -18.68
N GLY A 219 7.19 -0.55 -18.04
CA GLY A 219 6.86 -0.56 -16.63
C GLY A 219 7.77 0.30 -15.75
N ARG A 220 8.88 0.84 -16.27
CA ARG A 220 9.77 1.74 -15.51
C ARG A 220 9.06 3.03 -15.13
N LEU A 221 9.42 3.54 -13.96
CA LEU A 221 9.04 4.87 -13.50
C LEU A 221 10.17 5.86 -13.79
N SER A 222 9.82 7.10 -14.07
CA SER A 222 10.75 8.22 -14.06
C SER A 222 11.09 8.62 -12.61
N PRO A 223 12.15 9.44 -12.42
CA PRO A 223 12.27 10.25 -11.21
C PRO A 223 10.98 11.01 -10.92
N ARG A 224 10.74 11.27 -9.63
CA ARG A 224 9.57 11.99 -9.13
C ARG A 224 9.79 13.49 -9.23
N GLU A 225 8.85 14.18 -9.87
CA GLU A 225 8.76 15.63 -9.90
C GLU A 225 7.87 16.14 -8.75
N GLY A 226 8.31 17.21 -8.10
CA GLY A 226 7.71 17.75 -6.88
C GLY A 226 8.47 17.35 -5.60
N PRO A 227 7.86 17.53 -4.41
CA PRO A 227 6.46 17.84 -4.18
C PRO A 227 6.08 19.28 -4.55
N PHE A 228 4.88 19.43 -5.11
CA PHE A 228 4.22 20.71 -5.31
C PHE A 228 3.19 20.90 -4.18
N PRO A 229 3.43 21.80 -3.22
CA PRO A 229 2.49 22.04 -2.14
C PRO A 229 1.27 22.80 -2.67
N ILE A 230 0.08 22.38 -2.25
CA ILE A 230 -1.19 23.02 -2.58
C ILE A 230 -2.09 23.09 -1.35
N THR A 231 -2.70 24.26 -1.13
CA THR A 231 -3.74 24.46 -0.11
C THR A 231 -5.10 24.56 -0.78
N ILE A 232 -5.98 23.60 -0.50
CA ILE A 232 -7.38 23.66 -0.90
C ILE A 232 -8.15 24.46 0.16
N ARG A 233 -8.72 25.59 -0.23
CA ARG A 233 -9.58 26.42 0.63
C ARG A 233 -11.04 26.09 0.38
N PRO A 234 -11.89 26.11 1.41
CA PRO A 234 -13.32 26.10 1.16
C PRO A 234 -13.66 27.37 0.38
N TYR A 235 -14.65 27.29 -0.51
CA TYR A 235 -15.32 28.51 -0.95
C TYR A 235 -15.88 29.15 0.32
N ALA A 236 -15.30 30.27 0.75
CA ALA A 236 -16.00 31.11 1.71
C ALA A 236 -17.23 31.59 0.96
N ASP A 237 -18.44 31.27 1.45
CA ASP A 237 -19.68 31.85 0.94
C ASP A 237 -19.44 33.35 0.73
N ILE A 238 -19.32 33.78 -0.52
CA ILE A 238 -19.09 35.17 -0.85
C ILE A 238 -20.36 35.91 -0.42
N GLY A 239 -20.32 36.51 0.77
CA GLY A 239 -21.09 37.70 1.08
C GLY A 239 -22.57 37.56 1.42
N VAL A 240 -23.09 36.39 1.83
CA VAL A 240 -24.23 36.44 2.76
C VAL A 240 -23.66 36.52 4.16
N ALA A 241 -23.42 37.75 4.63
CA ALA A 241 -23.43 37.98 6.07
C ALA A 241 -24.64 37.22 6.60
N ARG A 242 -24.43 36.30 7.55
CA ARG A 242 -25.53 35.68 8.29
C ARG A 242 -26.24 36.84 8.98
N ILE A 243 -27.18 37.49 8.29
CA ILE A 243 -28.13 38.39 8.91
C ILE A 243 -28.81 37.50 9.92
N ASN A 244 -28.56 37.78 11.19
CA ASN A 244 -29.27 37.11 12.27
C ASN A 244 -30.76 37.16 11.89
N PRO A 245 -31.47 36.03 11.77
CA PRO A 245 -32.86 36.04 11.32
C PRO A 245 -33.76 36.91 12.21
N SER A 246 -33.31 37.24 13.43
CA SER A 246 -33.95 38.22 14.30
C SER A 246 -33.88 39.68 13.79
N LEU A 247 -32.94 40.02 12.92
CA LEU A 247 -32.78 41.36 12.33
C LEU A 247 -33.60 41.56 11.04
N LEU A 248 -34.04 40.47 10.40
CA LEU A 248 -34.86 40.49 9.19
C LEU A 248 -36.18 41.28 9.33
N PRO A 249 -36.97 41.16 10.43
CA PRO A 249 -38.19 41.97 10.58
C PRO A 249 -37.90 43.47 10.73
N TYR A 250 -36.75 43.86 11.29
CA TYR A 250 -36.40 45.28 11.47
C TYR A 250 -36.03 45.95 10.15
N LEU A 251 -35.33 45.24 9.25
CA LEU A 251 -35.02 45.74 7.91
C LEU A 251 -36.27 45.88 7.04
N LEU A 252 -37.20 44.92 7.13
CA LEU A 252 -38.51 45.02 6.47
C LEU A 252 -39.35 46.16 7.06
N GLY A 253 -39.30 46.34 8.38
CA GLY A 253 -40.01 47.43 9.08
C GLY A 253 -39.55 48.82 8.67
N LEU A 254 -38.23 49.05 8.52
CA LEU A 254 -37.69 50.34 8.06
C LEU A 254 -38.11 50.65 6.61
N GLY A 255 -38.13 49.65 5.73
CA GLY A 255 -38.64 49.81 4.36
C GLY A 255 -40.13 50.17 4.33
N LEU A 256 -40.94 49.55 5.19
CA LEU A 256 -42.38 49.78 5.26
C LEU A 256 -42.72 51.19 5.81
N ILE A 257 -41.99 51.66 6.82
CA ILE A 257 -42.13 53.04 7.34
C ILE A 257 -41.75 54.07 6.27
N GLY A 258 -40.67 53.83 5.52
CA GLY A 258 -40.25 54.70 4.42
C GLY A 258 -41.30 54.80 3.30
N THR A 259 -41.91 53.68 2.91
CA THR A 259 -42.96 53.67 1.87
C THR A 259 -44.26 54.33 2.34
N ILE A 260 -44.68 54.13 3.59
CA ILE A 260 -45.86 54.81 4.16
C ILE A 260 -45.62 56.32 4.21
N GLY A 261 -44.44 56.76 4.68
CA GLY A 261 -44.08 58.17 4.71
C GLY A 261 -44.09 58.81 3.33
N PHE A 262 -43.53 58.14 2.33
CA PHE A 262 -43.54 58.60 0.94
C PHE A 262 -44.96 58.65 0.35
N MET A 263 -45.80 57.66 0.65
CA MET A 263 -47.18 57.65 0.16
C MET A 263 -47.99 58.79 0.78
N PHE A 264 -47.76 59.11 2.05
CA PHE A 264 -48.45 60.22 2.74
C PHE A 264 -48.05 61.58 2.17
N THR A 265 -46.76 61.80 1.89
CA THR A 265 -46.30 63.04 1.24
C THR A 265 -46.85 63.17 -0.17
N LEU A 266 -46.91 62.08 -0.94
CA LEU A 266 -47.49 62.07 -2.28
C LEU A 266 -48.99 62.44 -2.28
N ILE A 267 -49.77 61.88 -1.36
CA ILE A 267 -51.20 62.19 -1.20
C ILE A 267 -51.40 63.66 -0.80
N MET A 268 -50.54 64.20 0.08
CA MET A 268 -50.59 65.59 0.49
C MET A 268 -50.32 66.55 -0.68
N VAL A 269 -49.33 66.23 -1.53
CA VAL A 269 -49.03 67.02 -2.74
C VAL A 269 -50.18 66.97 -3.75
N LEU A 270 -50.78 65.80 -3.97
CA LEU A 270 -51.93 65.63 -4.87
C LEU A 270 -53.18 66.40 -4.38
N THR A 271 -53.43 66.41 -3.08
CA THR A 271 -54.57 67.17 -2.51
C THR A 271 -54.35 68.69 -2.56
N MET A 272 -53.11 69.17 -2.33
CA MET A 272 -52.80 70.60 -2.46
C MET A 272 -52.91 71.10 -3.90
N THR A 273 -52.51 70.30 -4.89
CA THR A 273 -52.62 70.67 -6.31
C THR A 273 -54.07 70.75 -6.79
N HIS A 274 -54.94 69.83 -6.36
CA HIS A 274 -56.38 69.89 -6.65
C HIS A 274 -57.06 71.14 -6.08
N LYS A 275 -56.72 71.52 -4.84
CA LYS A 275 -57.29 72.71 -4.20
C LYS A 275 -56.89 74.00 -4.93
N LYS A 276 -55.66 74.06 -5.44
CA LYS A 276 -55.15 75.19 -6.23
C LYS A 276 -55.86 75.30 -7.59
N SER A 277 -56.18 74.18 -8.24
CA SER A 277 -56.94 74.16 -9.50
C SER A 277 -58.37 74.71 -9.31
N HIS A 278 -59.08 74.30 -8.26
CA HIS A 278 -60.41 74.85 -7.97
C HIS A 278 -60.39 76.34 -7.64
N LEU A 279 -59.37 76.82 -6.92
CA LEU A 279 -59.24 78.24 -6.58
C LEU A 279 -58.97 79.09 -7.85
N ASN A 280 -58.10 78.60 -8.74
CA ASN A 280 -57.83 79.27 -10.01
C ASN A 280 -59.07 79.30 -10.91
N GLN A 281 -59.85 78.22 -10.98
CA GLN A 281 -61.10 78.17 -11.75
C GLN A 281 -62.13 79.18 -11.21
N LYS A 282 -62.23 79.31 -9.89
CA LYS A 282 -63.15 80.27 -9.24
C LYS A 282 -62.75 81.72 -9.52
N ILE A 283 -61.45 82.04 -9.45
CA ILE A 283 -60.92 83.37 -9.78
C ILE A 283 -61.14 83.71 -11.25
N ILE A 284 -60.95 82.76 -12.17
CA ILE A 284 -61.20 82.98 -13.61
C ILE A 284 -62.68 83.26 -13.86
N ASN A 285 -63.59 82.51 -13.22
CA ASN A 285 -65.03 82.72 -13.38
C ASN A 285 -65.50 84.07 -12.83
N GLU A 286 -64.91 84.58 -11.74
CA GLU A 286 -65.23 85.91 -11.20
C GLU A 286 -64.63 87.07 -12.03
N LEU A 287 -63.57 86.85 -12.81
CA LEU A 287 -63.00 87.85 -13.72
C LEU A 287 -63.72 87.93 -15.09
N GLN A 288 -64.58 86.96 -15.41
CA GLN A 288 -65.32 86.89 -16.68
C GLN A 288 -66.81 87.28 -16.57
N ALA A 289 -67.30 87.59 -15.35
CA ALA A 289 -68.65 88.08 -15.07
C ALA A 289 -68.63 89.61 -14.87
#